data_AF-A0A424L1W2-F1
#
_entry.id   AF-A0A424L1W2-F1
#
_cell.length_a   1.000
_cell.length_b   1.000
_cell.length_c   1.000
_cell.angle_alpha   90.00
_cell.angle_beta   90.00
_cell.angle_gamma   90.00
#
_symmetry.space_group_name_H-M   'P 1'
#
loop_
_entity.id
_entity.type
_entity.pdbx_description
1 polymer ?
#
loop_
_entity_poly.entity_id
_entity_poly.type
_entity_poly.pdbx_seq_one_letter_code
_entity_poly.pdbx_strand_id
1 'polypeptide(L)' 'MCEIEAAGRTYRISDNNGTATFRSHNDAKKSFVNLGIQRTILYHRSSYDEMIGLPEGEGSDIEVSVQNPDDAMS' A
#
# COMPACT_ATOMS: atom_id res chain seq x y z
N MET A 1 -1.69 -2.39 5.21
CA MET A 1 -1.86 -0.97 5.55
C MET A 1 -1.93 -0.17 4.26
N CYS A 2 -2.83 0.81 4.14
CA CYS A 2 -3.01 1.61 2.93
C CYS A 2 -2.76 3.09 3.27
N GLU A 3 -1.86 3.71 2.53
CA GLU A 3 -1.45 5.10 2.70
C GLU A 3 -1.51 5.84 1.37
N ILE A 4 -1.81 7.13 1.43
CA ILE A 4 -1.90 8.02 0.28
C ILE A 4 -1.09 9.26 0.60
N GLU A 5 -0.18 9.63 -0.29
CA GLU A 5 0.50 10.91 -0.21
C GLU A 5 -0.16 11.91 -1.18
N ALA A 6 -0.65 13.02 -0.65
CA ALA A 6 -1.24 14.10 -1.43
C ALA A 6 -0.90 15.46 -0.82
N ALA A 7 -0.50 16.42 -1.66
CA ALA A 7 -0.13 17.78 -1.23
C ALA A 7 0.92 17.82 -0.10
N GLY A 8 1.90 16.90 -0.12
CA GLY A 8 2.94 16.79 0.89
C GLY A 8 2.45 16.28 2.25
N ARG A 9 1.26 15.66 2.30
CA ARG A 9 0.70 15.03 3.50
C ARG A 9 0.43 13.57 3.25
N THR A 10 0.73 12.74 4.24
CA THR A 10 0.40 11.32 4.23
C THR A 10 -0.91 11.08 4.97
N TYR A 11 -1.84 10.42 4.30
CA TYR A 11 -3.13 10.01 4.82
C TYR A 11 -3.12 8.49 4.97
N ARG A 12 -3.44 8.00 6.17
CA ARG A 12 -3.62 6.58 6.43
C ARG A 12 -5.11 6.23 6.34
N ILE A 13 -5.43 5.20 5.56
CA ILE A 13 -6.79 4.73 5.40
C ILE A 13 -7.06 3.61 6.42
N SER A 14 -8.11 3.81 7.21
CA SER A 14 -8.55 2.89 8.26
C SER A 14 -10.05 2.63 8.16
N ASP A 15 -10.46 1.40 8.47
CA ASP A 15 -11.85 1.07 8.76
C ASP A 15 -12.19 1.42 10.23
N ASN A 16 -13.39 1.03 10.69
CA ASN A 16 -13.80 1.21 12.09
C ASN A 16 -12.91 0.46 13.10
N ASN A 17 -12.08 -0.48 12.64
CA ASN A 17 -11.13 -1.23 13.46
C ASN A 17 -9.71 -0.64 13.39
N GLY A 18 -9.53 0.51 12.74
CA GLY A 18 -8.24 1.18 12.61
C GLY A 18 -7.34 0.65 11.49
N THR A 19 -7.76 -0.38 10.73
CA THR A 19 -6.96 -0.96 9.63
C THR A 19 -7.85 -1.38 8.46
N ALA A 20 -7.75 -0.67 7.34
CA ALA A 20 -8.46 -1.07 6.13
C ALA A 20 -7.91 -2.38 5.57
N THR A 21 -8.75 -3.41 5.53
CA THR A 21 -8.44 -4.72 4.94
C THR A 21 -9.22 -4.90 3.65
N PHE A 22 -8.54 -5.31 2.58
CA PHE A 22 -9.14 -5.54 1.26
C PHE A 22 -8.93 -6.98 0.83
N ARG A 23 -9.85 -7.51 0.03
CA ARG A 23 -9.75 -8.90 -0.47
C ARG A 23 -8.73 -9.06 -1.59
N SER A 24 -8.37 -7.97 -2.25
CA SER A 24 -7.33 -7.93 -3.27
C SER A 24 -6.79 -6.52 -3.43
N HIS A 25 -5.60 -6.41 -4.02
CA HIS A 25 -5.03 -5.13 -4.46
C HIS A 25 -5.93 -4.35 -5.43
N ASN A 26 -6.67 -5.02 -6.32
CA ASN A 26 -7.64 -4.34 -7.20
C ASN A 26 -8.84 -3.80 -6.42
N ASP A 27 -9.31 -4.53 -5.39
CA ASP A 27 -10.39 -4.06 -4.53
C ASP A 27 -9.97 -2.82 -3.73
N ALA A 28 -8.72 -2.77 -3.25
CA ALA A 28 -8.15 -1.60 -2.60
C ALA A 28 -8.13 -0.36 -3.50
N LYS A 29 -7.80 -0.54 -4.79
CA LYS A 29 -7.71 0.58 -5.76
C LYS A 29 -9.05 1.23 -6.08
N LYS A 30 -10.17 0.53 -5.95
CA LYS A 30 -11.51 1.06 -6.31
C LYS A 30 -11.84 2.38 -5.62
N SER A 31 -11.40 2.54 -4.37
CA SER A 31 -11.64 3.75 -3.58
C SER A 31 -10.87 4.98 -4.10
N PHE A 32 -9.93 4.78 -5.03
CA PHE A 32 -9.02 5.81 -5.52
C PHE A 32 -9.16 6.09 -7.02
N VAL A 33 -10.16 5.51 -7.68
CA VAL A 33 -10.46 5.75 -9.10
C VAL A 33 -10.98 7.18 -9.28
N ASN A 34 -10.58 7.82 -10.38
CA ASN A 34 -10.83 9.22 -10.74
C ASN A 34 -10.17 10.26 -9.82
N LEU A 35 -9.26 9.83 -8.94
CA LEU A 35 -8.48 10.76 -8.11
C LEU A 35 -7.16 11.18 -8.79
N GLY A 36 -6.84 10.66 -9.97
CA GLY A 36 -5.62 11.02 -10.71
C GLY A 36 -4.35 10.56 -10.01
N ILE A 37 -4.39 9.40 -9.33
CA ILE A 37 -3.24 8.81 -8.65
C ILE A 37 -2.13 8.51 -9.66
N GLN A 38 -0.97 9.12 -9.47
CA GLN A 38 0.15 9.05 -10.42
C GLN A 38 1.05 7.84 -10.23
N ARG A 39 1.13 7.31 -9.00
CA ARG A 39 2.00 6.19 -8.64
C ARG A 39 1.34 5.30 -7.59
N THR A 40 1.33 4.00 -7.83
CA THR A 40 0.80 3.00 -6.91
C THR A 40 1.87 1.95 -6.61
N ILE A 41 2.14 1.73 -5.32
CA ILE A 41 3.17 0.80 -4.85
C ILE A 41 2.52 -0.21 -3.92
N LEU A 42 2.78 -1.50 -4.16
CA LEU A 42 2.49 -2.56 -3.22
C LEU A 42 3.75 -2.78 -2.36
N TYR A 43 3.63 -2.51 -1.07
CA TYR A 43 4.69 -2.79 -0.09
C TYR A 43 4.47 -4.16 0.54
N HIS A 44 5.46 -5.04 0.43
CA HIS A 44 5.50 -6.32 1.14
C HIS A 44 6.65 -6.32 2.13
N ARG A 45 6.30 -6.27 3.42
CA ARG A 45 7.25 -6.47 4.52
C ARG A 45 7.32 -7.96 4.83
N SER A 46 8.45 -8.59 4.53
CA SER A 46 8.67 -10.00 4.86
C SER A 46 9.04 -10.14 6.33
N SER A 47 8.46 -11.11 7.06
CA SER A 47 8.87 -11.46 8.43
C SER A 47 10.18 -12.28 8.48
N TYR A 48 10.83 -12.52 7.33
CA TYR A 48 12.02 -13.36 7.26
C TYR A 48 13.19 -12.81 8.07
N ASP A 49 13.31 -11.48 8.17
CA ASP A 49 14.42 -10.83 8.90
C ASP A 49 14.42 -11.18 10.40
N GLU A 50 13.24 -11.43 10.99
CA GLU A 50 13.08 -11.88 12.38
C GLU A 50 13.64 -13.30 12.61
N MET A 51 13.65 -14.16 11.58
CA MET A 51 14.16 -15.53 11.66
C MET A 51 15.69 -15.64 11.50
N ILE A 52 16.35 -14.63 10.92
CA ILE A 52 17.82 -14.60 10.70
C ILE A 52 18.55 -13.60 11.60
N GLY A 53 17.85 -12.93 12.52
CA GLY A 53 18.46 -12.06 13.53
C GLY A 53 18.94 -10.72 13.02
N LEU A 54 18.38 -10.23 11.91
CA LEU A 54 18.60 -8.85 11.46
C LEU A 54 17.71 -7.91 12.30
N PRO A 55 18.25 -6.77 12.78
CA PRO A 55 17.47 -5.81 13.56
C PRO A 55 16.28 -5.31 12.72
N GLU A 56 15.11 -5.11 13.36
CA GLU A 56 13.82 -4.72 12.76
C GLU A 56 13.82 -3.41 11.91
N GLY A 57 14.98 -2.78 11.70
CA GLY A 57 15.12 -1.45 11.13
C GLY A 57 15.19 -1.37 9.60
N GLU A 58 15.70 -2.41 8.94
CA GLU A 58 15.76 -2.50 7.47
C GLU A 58 15.18 -3.85 7.06
N GLY A 59 13.86 -3.98 7.22
CA GLY A 59 13.16 -5.13 6.67
C GLY A 59 13.45 -5.23 5.17
N SER A 60 13.53 -6.46 4.66
CA SER A 60 13.53 -6.76 3.24
C SER A 60 12.17 -6.37 2.65
N ASP A 61 11.94 -5.05 2.58
CA ASP A 61 10.74 -4.43 2.08
C ASP A 61 10.79 -4.50 0.56
N ILE A 62 9.88 -5.29 0.02
CA ILE A 62 9.75 -5.43 -1.42
C ILE A 62 8.69 -4.42 -1.87
N GLU A 63 9.16 -3.40 -2.58
CA GLU A 63 8.31 -2.45 -3.29
C GLU A 63 8.03 -2.95 -4.71
N VAL A 64 6.74 -3.11 -5.03
CA VAL A 64 6.31 -3.46 -6.38
C VAL A 64 5.43 -2.35 -6.93
N SER A 65 5.89 -1.66 -7.97
CA SER A 65 5.04 -0.74 -8.74
C SER A 65 3.93 -1.53 -9.42
N VAL A 66 2.69 -1.10 -9.22
CA VAL A 66 1.50 -1.70 -9.84
C VAL A 66 0.74 -0.65 -10.65
N GLN A 67 -0.12 -1.10 -11.57
CA GLN A 67 -0.97 -0.19 -12.36
C GLN A 67 -1.75 0.78 -11.46
N ASN A 68 -1.90 2.03 -11.91
CA ASN A 68 -2.67 3.01 -11.17
C ASN A 68 -4.18 2.66 -11.18
N PRO A 69 -4.95 3.16 -10.19
CA PRO A 69 -6.39 2.90 -10.10
C PRO A 69 -7.14 3.22 -11.39
N ASP A 70 -6.82 4.35 -12.02
CA ASP A 70 -7.49 4.83 -13.23
C ASP A 70 -7.17 3.93 -14.45
N ASP A 71 -5.95 3.40 -14.53
CA ASP A 71 -5.53 2.49 -15.60
C ASP A 71 -6.06 1.07 -15.40
N ALA A 72 -6.25 0.65 -14.14
CA ALA A 72 -6.64 -0.72 -13.80
C ALA A 72 -8.15 -0.97 -13.93
N MET A 73 -8.96 0.10 -13.99
CA MET A 73 -10.43 0.05 -14.01
C MET A 73 -11.03 0.64 -15.30
N SER A 74 -10.19 0.86 -16.32
CA SER A 74 -10.59 1.26 -17.66
C SER A 74 -11.08 0.08 -18.51
#